data_AF-A0A2P5DQU1-F1
#
_entry.id   AF-A0A2P5DQU1-F1
#
_cell.length_a   1.000
_cell.length_b   1.000
_cell.length_c   1.000
_cell.angle_alpha   90.00
_cell.angle_beta   90.00
_cell.angle_gamma   90.00
#
_symmetry.space_group_name_H-M   'P 1'
#
loop_
_entity.id
_entity.type
_entity.pdbx_description
1 polymer ?
#
loop_
_entity_poly.entity_id
_entity_poly.type
_entity_poly.pdbx_seq_one_letter_code
_entity_poly.pdbx_strand_id
1 'polypeptide(L)'
;MRDESRLEQGQNRITDTICNCKLCFLRVLLRAYKKGSFDEGAVICAPRPTDISLWTLSSVSIKGGLQIPQSAVTSYFKEQSSGKWEVQIPEDTTCIKSHWWPVGFVTTGFVRGSKKPVVEAFCEAVLLAHLRKVQRKDLAVKQRWREIYVLVRNTRSRAYRLAFATIVPEQQVDDVESL
;
A
#
# COMPACT_ATOMS: atom_id res chain seq x y z
N MET A 1 8.78 -1.38 25.62
CA MET A 1 7.46 -0.82 25.97
C MET A 1 7.12 0.53 25.31
N ARG A 2 8.02 1.16 24.52
CA ARG A 2 7.81 2.50 23.93
C ARG A 2 7.42 2.51 22.43
N ASP A 3 7.47 1.35 21.76
CA ASP A 3 7.20 1.21 20.32
C ASP A 3 5.74 0.86 19.98
N GLU A 4 5.06 0.08 20.82
CA GLU A 4 3.66 -0.30 20.58
C GLU A 4 2.70 0.90 20.65
N SER A 5 2.95 1.85 21.55
CA SER A 5 2.14 3.06 21.70
C SER A 5 2.24 4.03 20.51
N ARG A 6 3.36 4.02 19.78
CA ARG A 6 3.54 4.82 18.55
C ARG A 6 2.83 4.20 17.35
N LEU A 7 2.76 2.87 17.31
CA LEU A 7 2.08 2.09 16.29
C LEU A 7 0.56 2.30 16.36
N GLU A 8 -0.02 2.24 17.55
CA GLU A 8 -1.45 2.51 17.78
C GLU A 8 -1.80 3.99 17.49
N GLN A 9 -0.94 4.94 17.89
CA GLN A 9 -1.13 6.35 17.55
C GLN A 9 -1.09 6.62 16.04
N GLY A 10 -0.24 5.91 15.29
CA GLY A 10 -0.16 6.04 13.83
C GLY A 10 -1.40 5.49 13.12
N GLN A 11 -1.95 4.39 13.63
CA GLN A 11 -3.16 3.76 13.09
C GLN A 11 -4.42 4.58 13.41
N ASN A 12 -4.61 5.03 14.65
CA ASN A 12 -5.75 5.88 15.03
C ASN A 12 -5.78 7.19 14.25
N ARG A 13 -4.61 7.79 13.99
CA ARG A 13 -4.52 9.00 13.17
C ARG A 13 -4.91 8.78 11.71
N ILE A 14 -4.65 7.61 11.15
CA ILE A 14 -5.05 7.27 9.77
C ILE A 14 -6.57 7.22 9.67
N THR A 15 -7.24 6.55 10.61
CA THR A 15 -8.71 6.48 10.67
C THR A 15 -9.35 7.87 10.88
N ASP A 16 -8.81 8.68 11.80
CA ASP A 16 -9.30 10.05 12.06
C ASP A 16 -9.11 11.00 10.86
N THR A 17 -8.05 10.78 10.07
CA THR A 17 -7.74 11.60 8.90
C THR A 17 -8.67 11.25 7.72
N ILE A 18 -8.99 9.96 7.52
CA ILE A 18 -9.89 9.52 6.44
C ILE A 18 -11.32 10.00 6.71
N CYS A 19 -11.75 10.02 7.97
CA CYS A 19 -13.14 10.35 8.33
C CYS A 19 -13.52 11.82 8.06
N ASN A 20 -12.55 12.73 7.98
CA ASN A 20 -12.78 14.18 7.89
C ASN A 20 -12.42 14.81 6.53
N CYS A 21 -11.97 14.02 5.55
CA CYS A 21 -11.57 14.50 4.24
C CYS A 21 -12.41 13.86 3.13
N LYS A 22 -12.76 14.64 2.10
CA LYS A 22 -13.33 14.08 0.86
C LYS A 22 -12.28 13.16 0.24
N LEU A 23 -12.65 11.90 -0.01
CA LEU A 23 -11.75 10.92 -0.62
C LEU A 23 -11.21 11.46 -1.96
N CYS A 24 -9.89 11.44 -2.11
CA CYS A 24 -9.20 11.87 -3.32
C CYS A 24 -8.23 10.77 -3.74
N PHE A 25 -8.36 10.25 -4.96
CA PHE A 25 -7.50 9.19 -5.46
C PHE A 25 -6.56 9.71 -6.53
N LEU A 26 -5.28 9.34 -6.43
CA LEU A 26 -4.25 9.67 -7.41
C LEU A 26 -3.88 8.42 -8.20
N ARG A 27 -3.67 8.62 -9.51
CA ARG A 27 -3.05 7.60 -10.35
C ARG A 27 -1.60 7.41 -9.95
N VAL A 28 -1.22 6.16 -9.71
CA VAL A 28 0.14 5.76 -9.38
C VAL A 28 0.59 4.60 -10.25
N LEU A 29 1.89 4.60 -10.56
CA LEU A 29 2.57 3.46 -11.16
C LEU A 29 3.26 2.66 -10.07
N LEU A 30 2.91 1.38 -9.96
CA LEU A 30 3.55 0.47 -9.03
C LEU A 30 4.65 -0.34 -9.72
N ARG A 31 5.80 -0.42 -9.07
CA ARG A 31 6.91 -1.29 -9.46
C ARG A 31 7.26 -2.22 -8.31
N ALA A 32 7.30 -3.52 -8.56
CA ALA A 32 7.71 -4.48 -7.54
C ALA A 32 9.16 -4.22 -7.11
N TYR A 33 9.42 -4.22 -5.80
CA TYR A 33 10.76 -4.01 -5.23
C TYR A 33 11.72 -5.17 -5.59
N LYS A 34 11.19 -6.40 -5.57
CA LYS A 34 11.85 -7.65 -6.01
C LYS A 34 10.98 -8.34 -7.06
N LYS A 35 11.46 -9.43 -7.67
CA LYS A 35 10.71 -10.20 -8.69
C LYS A 35 9.30 -10.55 -8.20
N GLY A 36 8.29 -10.22 -9.01
CA GLY A 36 6.88 -10.44 -8.69
C GLY A 36 5.95 -9.77 -9.69
N SER A 37 4.67 -10.03 -9.51
CA SER A 37 3.58 -9.59 -10.37
C SER A 37 2.39 -9.15 -9.51
N PHE A 38 1.67 -8.13 -9.97
CA PHE A 38 0.45 -7.65 -9.33
C PHE A 38 -0.73 -7.90 -10.25
N ASP A 39 -1.78 -8.47 -9.68
CA ASP A 39 -3.00 -8.80 -10.42
C ASP A 39 -3.96 -7.62 -10.37
N GLU A 40 -4.87 -7.54 -11.33
CA GLU A 40 -6.00 -6.62 -11.27
C GLU A 40 -6.82 -6.84 -10.00
N GLY A 41 -7.24 -5.76 -9.36
CA GLY A 41 -7.93 -5.79 -8.07
C GLY A 41 -7.04 -6.09 -6.87
N ALA A 42 -5.72 -6.20 -7.03
CA ALA A 42 -4.81 -6.33 -5.90
C ALA A 42 -4.92 -5.11 -4.95
N VAL A 43 -4.85 -5.38 -3.65
CA VAL A 43 -4.99 -4.36 -2.61
C VAL A 43 -3.62 -3.77 -2.29
N ILE A 44 -3.56 -2.45 -2.22
CA ILE A 44 -2.38 -1.70 -1.81
C ILE A 44 -2.57 -1.31 -0.36
N CYS A 45 -1.58 -1.59 0.49
CA CYS A 45 -1.63 -1.29 1.90
C CYS A 45 -0.44 -0.44 2.36
N ALA A 46 -0.67 0.31 3.44
CA ALA A 46 0.33 1.09 4.15
C ALA A 46 1.37 0.19 4.85
N PRO A 47 2.67 0.24 4.48
CA PRO A 47 3.72 -0.44 5.22
C PRO A 47 4.04 0.27 6.53
N ARG A 48 4.44 -0.50 7.54
CA ARG A 48 5.15 0.03 8.70
C ARG A 48 6.63 0.23 8.36
N PRO A 49 7.35 1.11 9.07
CA PRO A 49 8.80 1.25 8.90
C PRO A 49 9.56 -0.07 9.05
N THR A 50 9.14 -0.91 10.00
CA THR A 50 9.71 -2.25 10.24
C THR A 50 9.51 -3.19 9.05
N ASP A 51 8.34 -3.13 8.39
CA ASP A 51 8.07 -3.91 7.18
C ASP A 51 9.05 -3.54 6.08
N ILE A 52 9.30 -2.24 5.85
CA ILE A 52 10.24 -1.77 4.83
C ILE A 52 11.65 -2.26 5.13
N SER A 53 12.14 -2.04 6.35
CA SER A 53 13.47 -2.49 6.80
C SER A 53 13.67 -4.00 6.61
N LEU A 54 12.65 -4.81 6.90
CA LEU A 54 12.68 -6.26 6.72
C LEU A 54 12.94 -6.65 5.25
N TRP A 55 12.36 -5.92 4.30
CA TRP A 55 12.49 -6.19 2.86
C TRP A 55 13.77 -5.60 2.24
N THR A 56 14.29 -4.51 2.79
CA THR A 56 15.48 -3.81 2.28
C THR A 56 16.79 -4.34 2.86
N LEU A 57 16.80 -4.80 4.13
CA LEU A 57 17.99 -5.36 4.79
C LEU A 57 18.20 -6.85 4.48
N SER A 58 17.17 -7.55 4.01
CA SER A 58 17.25 -9.00 3.78
C SER A 58 17.98 -9.35 2.47
N SER A 59 19.27 -9.67 2.60
CA SER A 59 20.02 -10.52 1.66
C SER A 59 19.54 -11.98 1.68
N VAL A 60 18.82 -12.38 2.74
CA VAL A 60 18.23 -13.70 2.93
C VAL A 60 16.73 -13.62 2.67
N SER A 61 16.23 -14.34 1.66
CA SER A 61 14.79 -14.47 1.43
C SER A 61 14.08 -14.84 2.74
N ILE A 62 13.23 -13.96 3.26
CA ILE A 62 12.43 -14.26 4.44
C ILE A 62 11.61 -15.49 4.10
N LYS A 63 11.91 -16.61 4.74
CA LYS A 63 11.21 -17.89 4.54
C LYS A 63 9.81 -17.71 5.14
N GLY A 64 8.89 -17.17 4.35
CA GLY A 64 7.53 -16.84 4.75
C GLY A 64 7.04 -15.46 4.31
N GLY A 65 7.89 -14.43 4.20
CA GLY A 65 7.44 -13.06 3.86
C GLY A 65 6.39 -12.47 4.83
N LEU A 66 5.85 -11.29 4.50
CA LEU A 66 4.70 -10.72 5.21
C LEU A 66 3.42 -11.41 4.72
N GLN A 67 2.72 -12.13 5.58
CA GLN A 67 1.50 -12.86 5.22
C GLN A 67 0.33 -12.54 6.14
N ILE A 68 -0.89 -12.62 5.60
CA ILE A 68 -2.13 -12.65 6.39
C ILE A 68 -2.52 -14.08 6.79
N PRO A 69 -3.29 -14.25 7.87
CA PRO A 69 -3.97 -15.51 8.18
C PRO A 69 -4.83 -16.01 7.01
N GLN A 70 -5.01 -17.33 6.88
CA GLN A 70 -5.83 -17.94 5.82
C GLN A 70 -7.28 -17.44 5.87
N SER A 71 -7.83 -17.26 7.06
CA SER A 71 -9.17 -16.75 7.30
C SER A 71 -9.39 -15.32 6.77
N ALA A 72 -8.32 -14.53 6.63
CA ALA A 72 -8.39 -13.12 6.23
C ALA A 72 -8.21 -12.89 4.73
N VAL A 73 -7.95 -13.94 3.93
CA VAL A 73 -7.66 -13.82 2.49
C VAL A 73 -8.80 -13.19 1.70
N THR A 74 -10.03 -13.49 2.12
CA THR A 74 -11.28 -13.11 1.46
C THR A 74 -11.88 -11.80 1.94
N SER A 75 -11.39 -11.16 3.00
CA SER A 75 -12.21 -10.17 3.73
C SER A 75 -11.48 -8.88 4.10
N TYR A 76 -10.99 -8.13 3.10
CA TYR A 76 -10.72 -6.69 3.32
C TYR A 76 -11.99 -5.87 3.23
N PHE A 77 -12.92 -6.28 2.37
CA PHE A 77 -14.18 -5.61 2.16
C PHE A 77 -15.30 -6.64 2.24
N LYS A 78 -16.39 -6.28 2.91
CA LYS A 78 -17.62 -7.08 2.91
C LYS A 78 -18.75 -6.23 2.34
N GLU A 79 -19.49 -6.84 1.42
CA GLU A 79 -20.74 -6.28 0.94
C GLU A 79 -21.79 -6.37 2.05
N GLN A 80 -22.35 -5.22 2.39
CA GLN A 80 -23.47 -5.10 3.29
C GLN A 80 -24.76 -5.46 2.55
N SER A 81 -25.83 -5.79 3.29
CA SER A 81 -27.15 -6.05 2.71
C SER A 81 -27.71 -4.88 1.89
N SER A 82 -27.18 -3.67 2.09
CA SER A 82 -27.50 -2.46 1.32
C SER A 82 -26.78 -2.35 -0.01
N GLY A 83 -25.91 -3.31 -0.38
CA GLY A 83 -25.02 -3.24 -1.54
C GLY A 83 -23.80 -2.32 -1.35
N LYS A 84 -23.68 -1.66 -0.19
CA LYS A 84 -22.48 -0.88 0.15
C LYS A 84 -21.36 -1.82 0.58
N TRP A 85 -20.14 -1.50 0.16
CA TRP A 85 -18.94 -2.23 0.58
C TRP A 85 -18.26 -1.49 1.72
N GLU A 86 -17.99 -2.20 2.81
CA GLU A 86 -17.29 -1.65 3.97
C GLU A 86 -15.99 -2.40 4.23
N VAL A 87 -14.97 -1.66 4.67
CA VAL A 87 -13.71 -2.25 5.11
C VAL A 87 -13.95 -3.06 6.38
N GLN A 88 -13.57 -4.33 6.36
CA GLN A 88 -13.57 -5.14 7.55
C GLN A 88 -12.28 -4.90 8.34
N ILE A 89 -12.41 -4.19 9.45
CA ILE A 89 -11.34 -4.04 10.44
C ILE A 89 -11.46 -5.25 11.39
N PRO A 90 -10.41 -6.08 11.53
CA PRO A 90 -10.46 -7.20 12.45
C PRO A 90 -10.65 -6.73 13.90
N GLU A 91 -11.58 -7.33 14.63
CA GLU A 91 -11.83 -7.03 16.06
C GLU A 91 -10.80 -7.69 16.99
N ASP A 92 -10.20 -8.81 16.55
CA ASP A 92 -9.20 -9.55 17.32
C ASP A 92 -7.83 -8.85 17.30
N THR A 93 -7.28 -8.58 18.48
CA THR A 93 -5.96 -7.96 18.70
C THR A 93 -4.82 -8.65 17.95
N THR A 94 -4.87 -9.97 17.73
CA THR A 94 -3.86 -10.69 16.96
C THR A 94 -3.98 -10.44 15.45
N CYS A 95 -5.22 -10.28 14.94
CA CYS A 95 -5.48 -9.93 13.56
C CYS A 95 -5.18 -8.45 13.27
N ILE A 96 -5.40 -7.54 14.22
CA ILE A 96 -5.07 -6.10 14.09
C ILE A 96 -3.57 -5.90 13.81
N LYS A 97 -2.69 -6.62 14.52
CA LYS A 97 -1.23 -6.53 14.30
C LYS A 97 -0.79 -7.00 12.91
N SER A 98 -1.61 -7.82 12.25
CA SER A 98 -1.40 -8.36 10.91
C SER A 98 -2.24 -7.66 9.83
N HIS A 99 -3.02 -6.65 10.21
CA HIS A 99 -3.87 -5.91 9.29
C HIS A 99 -3.14 -4.65 8.81
N TRP A 100 -2.72 -4.67 7.55
CA TRP A 100 -2.19 -3.48 6.90
C TRP A 100 -3.32 -2.69 6.25
N TRP A 101 -3.42 -1.41 6.61
CA TRP A 101 -4.49 -0.52 6.16
C TRP A 101 -4.50 -0.37 4.64
N PRO A 102 -5.63 -0.66 3.97
CA PRO A 102 -5.75 -0.43 2.53
C PRO A 102 -5.67 1.06 2.23
N VAL A 103 -4.82 1.41 1.27
CA VAL A 103 -4.63 2.79 0.78
C VAL A 103 -4.97 2.93 -0.70
N GLY A 104 -5.27 1.83 -1.39
CA GLY A 104 -5.52 1.83 -2.82
C GLY A 104 -5.71 0.44 -3.41
N PHE A 105 -5.86 0.41 -4.73
CA PHE A 105 -6.09 -0.83 -5.49
C PHE A 105 -5.50 -0.74 -6.90
N VAL A 106 -5.14 -1.89 -7.45
CA VAL A 106 -4.63 -2.03 -8.83
C VAL A 106 -5.79 -2.11 -9.82
N THR A 107 -5.78 -1.26 -10.84
CA THR A 107 -6.82 -1.22 -11.89
C THR A 107 -6.43 -1.99 -13.13
N THR A 108 -5.14 -2.04 -13.47
CA THR A 108 -4.67 -2.80 -14.62
C THR A 108 -3.56 -3.75 -14.21
N GLY A 109 -3.78 -5.04 -14.43
CA GLY A 109 -2.72 -6.04 -14.35
C GLY A 109 -1.67 -5.81 -15.45
N PHE A 110 -0.43 -6.21 -15.20
CA PHE A 110 0.63 -6.13 -16.22
C PHE A 110 0.49 -7.26 -17.26
N VAL A 111 0.96 -7.00 -18.48
CA VAL A 111 1.09 -8.02 -19.52
C VAL A 111 2.35 -8.87 -19.28
N ARG A 112 2.17 -10.19 -19.21
CA ARG A 112 3.25 -11.18 -19.02
C ARG A 112 4.27 -11.09 -20.16
N GLY A 113 5.51 -10.69 -19.86
CA GLY A 113 6.62 -10.64 -20.83
C GLY A 113 7.47 -9.35 -20.81
N SER A 114 7.01 -8.28 -20.14
CA SER A 114 7.81 -7.06 -19.99
C SER A 114 8.99 -7.26 -19.01
N LYS A 115 10.15 -6.66 -19.30
CA LYS A 115 11.37 -6.79 -18.46
C LYS A 115 11.20 -6.19 -17.05
N LYS A 116 10.22 -5.29 -16.86
CA LYS A 116 9.84 -4.70 -15.57
C LYS A 116 8.33 -4.41 -15.60
N PRO A 117 7.48 -5.29 -15.05
CA PRO A 117 6.05 -5.03 -15.04
C PRO A 117 5.76 -3.84 -14.13
N VAL A 118 5.29 -2.76 -14.75
CA VAL A 118 4.67 -1.62 -14.08
C VAL A 118 3.17 -1.84 -14.17
N VAL A 119 2.46 -1.63 -13.07
CA VAL A 119 0.99 -1.67 -13.07
C VAL A 119 0.44 -0.30 -12.71
N GLU A 120 -0.71 0.03 -13.28
CA GLU A 120 -1.45 1.22 -12.91
C GLU A 120 -2.36 0.91 -11.71
N ALA A 121 -2.42 1.87 -10.80
CA ALA A 121 -3.19 1.74 -9.60
C ALA A 121 -3.68 3.11 -9.12
N PHE A 122 -4.64 3.10 -8.20
CA PHE A 122 -5.14 4.31 -7.55
C PHE A 122 -4.91 4.23 -6.05
N CYS A 123 -4.37 5.31 -5.49
CA CYS A 123 -4.14 5.44 -4.06
C CYS A 123 -4.79 6.70 -3.51
N GLU A 124 -5.32 6.61 -2.29
CA GLU A 124 -5.86 7.77 -1.58
C GLU A 124 -4.72 8.76 -1.29
N ALA A 125 -4.93 10.02 -1.67
CA ALA A 125 -3.92 11.07 -1.74
C ALA A 125 -3.36 11.44 -0.36
N VAL A 126 -4.23 11.60 0.64
CA VAL A 126 -3.86 12.01 1.99
C VAL A 126 -3.05 10.92 2.68
N LEU A 127 -3.46 9.67 2.55
CA LEU A 127 -2.74 8.50 3.06
C LEU A 127 -1.39 8.33 2.39
N LEU A 128 -1.34 8.49 1.06
CA LEU A 128 -0.10 8.39 0.31
C LEU A 128 0.89 9.52 0.69
N ALA A 129 0.39 10.74 0.91
CA ALA A 129 1.18 11.86 1.40
C ALA A 129 1.70 11.62 2.83
N HIS A 130 0.86 11.07 3.71
CA HIS A 130 1.24 10.70 5.07
C HIS A 130 2.34 9.63 5.05
N LEU A 131 2.19 8.57 4.25
CA LEU A 131 3.21 7.53 4.06
C LEU A 131 4.54 8.12 3.60
N ARG A 132 4.52 9.01 2.61
CA ARG A 132 5.73 9.68 2.13
C ARG A 132 6.42 10.47 3.24
N LYS A 133 5.64 11.19 4.07
CA LYS A 133 6.16 11.98 5.20
C LYS A 133 6.80 11.10 6.27
N VAL A 134 6.14 10.00 6.66
CA VAL A 134 6.66 9.05 7.66
C VAL A 134 7.94 8.39 7.16
N GLN A 135 7.92 7.84 5.94
CA GLN A 135 9.08 7.18 5.34
C GLN A 135 10.28 8.10 5.20
N ARG A 136 10.07 9.38 4.88
CA ARG A 136 11.15 10.37 4.79
C ARG A 136 11.83 10.65 6.14
N LYS A 137 11.10 10.54 7.26
CA LYS A 137 11.64 10.76 8.61
C LYS A 137 12.39 9.55 9.13
N ASP A 138 11.85 8.36 8.91
CA ASP A 138 12.37 7.11 9.48
C ASP A 138 13.45 6.45 8.62
N LEU A 139 13.41 6.63 7.30
CA LEU A 139 14.38 6.06 6.37
C LEU A 139 15.42 7.12 6.02
N ALA A 140 16.49 7.21 6.81
CA ALA A 140 17.68 8.02 6.51
C ALA A 140 18.51 7.43 5.34
N VAL A 141 17.86 7.01 4.26
CA VAL A 141 18.50 6.39 3.10
C VAL A 141 18.77 7.49 2.06
N LYS A 142 20.05 7.78 1.83
CA LYS A 142 20.58 8.79 0.91
C LYS A 142 20.23 8.59 -0.58
N GLN A 143 19.32 7.70 -0.97
CA GLN A 143 19.01 7.46 -2.38
C GLN A 143 17.52 7.21 -2.63
N ARG A 144 16.96 7.97 -3.59
CA ARG A 144 15.62 7.91 -4.21
C ARG A 144 14.45 8.53 -3.46
N TRP A 145 14.45 9.86 -3.41
CA TRP A 145 13.40 10.72 -2.83
C TRP A 145 12.06 10.77 -3.61
N ARG A 146 11.94 10.00 -4.71
CA ARG A 146 10.80 10.06 -5.63
C ARG A 146 9.79 8.93 -5.44
N GLU A 147 10.17 7.83 -4.79
CA GLU A 147 9.36 6.62 -4.72
C GLU A 147 8.82 6.39 -3.30
N ILE A 148 7.54 6.06 -3.19
CA ILE A 148 6.86 5.79 -1.91
C ILE A 148 6.74 4.27 -1.76
N TYR A 149 7.23 3.70 -0.66
CA TYR A 149 7.06 2.28 -0.42
C TYR A 149 5.61 1.96 -0.07
N VAL A 150 5.09 0.90 -0.68
CA VAL A 150 3.76 0.35 -0.38
C VAL A 150 3.83 -1.18 -0.32
N LEU A 151 2.89 -1.82 0.37
CA LEU A 151 2.69 -3.26 0.30
C LEU A 151 1.57 -3.57 -0.69
N VAL A 152 1.72 -4.62 -1.48
CA VAL A 152 0.69 -5.07 -2.43
C VAL A 152 0.39 -6.53 -2.19
N ARG A 153 -0.89 -6.88 -2.12
CA ARG A 153 -1.38 -8.26 -2.00
C ARG A 153 -2.39 -8.55 -3.09
N ASN A 154 -2.12 -9.57 -3.88
CA ASN A 154 -3.10 -10.08 -4.84
C ASN A 154 -4.26 -10.72 -4.09
N THR A 155 -5.48 -10.57 -4.62
CA THR A 155 -6.73 -10.99 -3.96
C THR A 155 -6.71 -12.44 -3.47
N ARG A 156 -6.18 -13.36 -4.29
CA ARG A 156 -6.07 -14.79 -3.99
C ARG A 156 -4.78 -15.19 -3.25
N SER A 157 -3.92 -14.22 -2.93
CA SER A 157 -2.66 -14.45 -2.24
C SER A 157 -2.72 -14.01 -0.79
N ARG A 158 -1.99 -14.75 0.06
CA ARG A 158 -1.72 -14.37 1.44
C ARG A 158 -0.51 -13.47 1.59
N ALA A 159 0.36 -13.45 0.59
CA ALA A 159 1.65 -12.79 0.68
C ALA A 159 1.54 -11.34 0.23
N TYR A 160 2.04 -10.44 1.08
CA TYR A 160 2.37 -9.09 0.72
C TYR A 160 3.74 -9.04 0.03
N ARG A 161 3.84 -8.15 -0.95
CA ARG A 161 5.08 -7.83 -1.63
C ARG A 161 5.34 -6.34 -1.51
N LEU A 162 6.59 -5.97 -1.28
CA LEU A 162 7.00 -4.57 -1.29
C LEU A 162 7.01 -4.03 -2.73
N ALA A 163 6.49 -2.82 -2.92
CA ALA A 163 6.49 -2.10 -4.18
C ALA A 163 6.83 -0.62 -3.99
N PHE A 164 7.24 0.02 -5.07
CA PHE A 164 7.39 1.46 -5.21
C PHE A 164 6.16 2.04 -5.90
N ALA A 165 5.49 2.99 -5.26
CA ALA A 165 4.47 3.83 -5.86
C ALA A 165 5.09 5.14 -6.37
N THR A 166 4.86 5.43 -7.65
CA THR A 166 5.22 6.71 -8.29
C THR A 166 3.93 7.42 -8.67
N ILE A 167 3.71 8.63 -8.16
CA ILE A 167 2.57 9.45 -8.55
C ILE A 167 2.75 9.88 -10.00
N VAL A 168 1.71 9.69 -10.82
CA VAL A 168 1.66 10.19 -12.18
C VAL A 168 0.84 11.48 -12.16
N PRO A 169 1.45 12.65 -12.38
CA PRO A 169 0.66 13.86 -12.61
C PRO A 169 -0.17 13.64 -13.89
N GLU A 170 -1.46 13.95 -13.83
CA GLU A 170 -2.26 14.06 -15.04
C GLU A 170 -1.76 15.29 -15.80
N GLN A 171 -1.21 15.06 -16.98
CA GLN A 171 -0.83 16.14 -17.89
C GLN A 171 -2.10 16.47 -18.69
N GLN A 172 -2.69 17.65 -18.47
CA GLN A 172 -3.75 18.13 -19.34
C GLN A 172 -3.12 18.63 -20.65
N VAL A 173 -3.86 18.51 -21.77
CA VAL A 173 -3.37 18.94 -23.10
C VAL A 173 -2.90 20.40 -23.07
N ASP A 174 -3.56 21.23 -22.26
CA ASP A 174 -3.25 22.66 -22.09
C ASP A 174 -1.94 22.95 -21.32
N ASP A 175 -1.38 21.97 -20.59
CA ASP A 175 -0.10 22.14 -19.88
C ASP A 175 1.11 22.15 -20.84
N VAL A 176 0.89 21.79 -22.12
CA VAL A 176 1.95 21.72 -23.15
C VAL A 176 1.97 22.97 -24.04
N GLU A 177 0.88 23.74 -24.10
CA GLU A 177 0.77 24.91 -24.98
C GLU A 177 1.49 26.17 -24.47
N SER A 178 2.18 26.09 -23.33
CA SER A 178 2.87 27.24 -22.71
C SER A 178 4.41 27.14 -22.67
N LEU A 179 5.01 26.30 -23.53
CA LEU A 179 6.47 26.24 -23.74
C LEU A 179 6.90 26.86 -25.07
#